data_AF-A0A8K0MDX7-F1
#
_entry.id   AF-A0A8K0MDX7-F1
#
_cell.length_a   1.000
_cell.length_b   1.000
_cell.length_c   1.000
_cell.angle_alpha   90.00
_cell.angle_beta   90.00
_cell.angle_gamma   90.00
#
_symmetry.space_group_name_H-M   'P 1'
#
loop_
_entity.id
_entity.type
_entity.pdbx_description
1 polymer ?
#
loop_
_entity_poly.entity_id
_entity_poly.type
_entity_poly.pdbx_seq_one_letter_code
_entity_poly.pdbx_strand_id
1 'polypeptide(L)'
;MSVIDILTRVDAICKKYDKYDIEKQKDLNVSGDDAFARLYASVEADIEAALEKAEVASKEKNRASVVALNAEIRRTKARLLEEVPKLQKLALRKVKGLPTEEFAARNDLVFALPDRIQAIPDGTPAAPKKTGGWTASASRTEIKFDSEGRFDDEYFQQTEESSRFRQEYEMRKIKQDQGLDMISEGLDTLKNMASDMNEELDRQVPLMDEIDTKVDKAAADLKNTNVRLRDTVNQLRSSRNFCIDIVLLCIILGIAAYLYNTFDAEYDGVLF
;
A
#
# COMPACT_ATOMS: atom_id res chain seq x y z
N MET A 1 -3.40 3.02 54.11
CA MET A 1 -3.26 2.60 52.71
C MET A 1 -3.74 3.77 51.87
N SER A 2 -2.84 4.41 51.12
CA SER A 2 -3.18 5.61 50.34
C SER A 2 -3.95 5.22 49.08
N VAL A 3 -4.78 6.13 48.56
CA VAL A 3 -5.47 5.94 47.25
C VAL A 3 -4.45 5.64 46.14
N ILE A 4 -3.27 6.23 46.23
CA ILE A 4 -2.14 5.97 45.33
C ILE A 4 -1.59 4.53 45.47
N ASP A 5 -1.56 3.98 46.68
CA ASP A 5 -1.15 2.57 46.89
C ASP A 5 -2.17 1.60 46.29
N ILE A 6 -3.45 1.96 46.34
CA ILE A 6 -4.53 1.15 45.76
C ILE A 6 -4.44 1.20 44.23
N LEU A 7 -4.30 2.39 43.64
CA LEU A 7 -4.17 2.55 42.18
C LEU A 7 -2.93 1.84 41.62
N THR A 8 -1.79 1.95 42.28
CA THR A 8 -0.56 1.27 41.83
C THR A 8 -0.66 -0.25 41.96
N ARG A 9 -1.32 -0.76 43.01
CA ARG A 9 -1.60 -2.20 43.14
C ARG A 9 -2.61 -2.69 42.12
N VAL A 10 -3.65 -1.92 41.83
CA VAL A 10 -4.62 -2.25 40.78
C VAL A 10 -3.95 -2.27 39.41
N ASP A 11 -3.13 -1.28 39.08
CA ASP A 11 -2.35 -1.25 37.82
C ASP A 11 -1.39 -2.45 37.71
N ALA A 12 -0.69 -2.79 38.80
CA ALA A 12 0.18 -3.97 38.85
C ALA A 12 -0.60 -5.29 38.70
N ILE A 13 -1.82 -5.37 39.24
CA ILE A 13 -2.71 -6.52 39.07
C ILE A 13 -3.18 -6.60 37.62
N CYS A 14 -3.67 -5.50 37.04
CA CYS A 14 -4.07 -5.44 35.63
C CYS A 14 -2.94 -5.92 34.71
N LYS A 15 -1.72 -5.38 34.87
CA LYS A 15 -0.53 -5.82 34.11
C LYS A 15 -0.18 -7.30 34.29
N LYS A 16 -0.41 -7.87 35.48
CA LYS A 16 -0.14 -9.30 35.74
C LYS A 16 -1.14 -10.21 35.02
N TYR A 17 -2.35 -9.72 34.78
CA TYR A 17 -3.43 -10.44 34.10
C TYR A 17 -3.58 -10.09 32.61
N ASP A 18 -2.93 -9.04 32.12
CA ASP A 18 -2.82 -8.71 30.68
C ASP A 18 -2.37 -9.92 29.83
N LYS A 19 -1.58 -10.83 30.39
CA LYS A 19 -1.14 -12.06 29.69
C LYS A 19 -2.26 -13.09 29.44
N TYR A 20 -3.41 -12.94 30.09
CA TYR A 20 -4.59 -13.78 29.90
C TYR A 20 -5.65 -13.09 29.03
N ASP A 21 -5.40 -11.85 28.64
CA ASP A 21 -6.21 -11.15 27.65
C ASP A 21 -5.87 -11.71 26.27
N ILE A 22 -6.66 -12.71 25.86
CA ILE A 22 -6.49 -13.43 24.60
C ILE A 22 -6.70 -12.49 23.41
N GLU A 23 -7.54 -11.46 23.54
CA GLU A 23 -7.77 -10.45 22.51
C GLU A 23 -6.52 -9.57 22.35
N LYS A 24 -5.99 -9.04 23.46
CA LYS A 24 -4.76 -8.24 23.45
C LYS A 24 -3.52 -9.02 22.98
N GLN A 25 -3.40 -10.30 23.31
CA GLN A 25 -2.32 -11.15 22.78
C GLN A 25 -2.48 -11.47 21.29
N LYS A 26 -3.72 -11.59 20.82
CA LYS A 26 -4.02 -11.83 19.42
C LYS A 26 -3.73 -10.57 18.59
N ASP A 27 -4.06 -9.39 19.10
CA ASP A 27 -3.72 -8.11 18.47
C ASP A 27 -2.20 -7.90 18.41
N LEU A 28 -1.46 -8.27 19.47
CA LEU A 28 0.01 -8.19 19.49
C LEU A 28 0.66 -9.20 18.52
N ASN A 29 0.13 -10.42 18.41
CA ASN A 29 0.65 -11.43 17.48
C ASN A 29 0.25 -11.16 16.03
N VAL A 30 -0.92 -10.56 15.79
CA VAL A 30 -1.38 -10.12 14.46
C VAL A 30 -0.60 -8.87 14.03
N SER A 31 -0.37 -7.90 14.92
CA SER A 31 0.28 -6.64 14.56
C SER A 31 1.75 -6.78 14.15
N GLY A 32 2.47 -7.83 14.59
CA GLY A 32 3.84 -8.11 14.16
C GLY A 32 3.96 -8.94 12.87
N ASP A 33 2.96 -9.78 12.58
CA ASP A 33 3.02 -10.80 11.52
C ASP A 33 1.99 -10.59 10.39
N ASP A 34 1.10 -9.59 10.51
CA ASP A 34 0.11 -9.27 9.50
C ASP A 34 0.72 -8.50 8.32
N ALA A 35 1.03 -9.25 7.27
CA ALA A 35 1.55 -8.72 6.02
C ALA A 35 0.65 -7.63 5.40
N PHE A 36 -0.67 -7.68 5.62
CA PHE A 36 -1.59 -6.63 5.17
C PHE A 36 -1.30 -5.32 5.88
N ALA A 37 -1.32 -5.31 7.22
CA ALA A 37 -1.11 -4.11 8.02
C ALA A 37 0.24 -3.44 7.72
N ARG A 38 1.30 -4.22 7.53
CA ARG A 38 2.62 -3.68 7.16
C ARG A 38 2.63 -3.01 5.78
N LEU A 39 2.05 -3.67 4.77
CA LEU A 39 2.01 -3.12 3.42
C LEU A 39 1.08 -1.88 3.38
N TYR A 40 -0.04 -1.94 4.09
CA TYR A 40 -0.99 -0.84 4.18
C TYR A 40 -0.35 0.38 4.85
N ALA A 41 0.37 0.19 5.97
CA ALA A 41 1.11 1.27 6.63
C ALA A 41 2.18 1.90 5.72
N SER A 42 2.89 1.09 4.92
CA SER A 42 3.85 1.60 3.93
C SER A 42 3.16 2.43 2.85
N VAL A 43 2.03 1.95 2.33
CA VAL A 43 1.22 2.66 1.32
C VAL A 43 0.67 3.97 1.87
N GLU A 44 0.19 3.98 3.11
CA GLU A 44 -0.26 5.22 3.76
C GLU A 44 0.88 6.23 3.98
N ALA A 45 2.06 5.76 4.39
CA ALA A 45 3.23 6.64 4.53
C ALA A 45 3.65 7.27 3.19
N ASP A 46 3.62 6.50 2.11
CA ASP A 46 3.93 7.00 0.75
C ASP A 46 2.86 7.97 0.24
N ILE A 47 1.57 7.75 0.58
CA ILE A 47 0.48 8.70 0.28
C ILE A 47 0.69 10.02 1.03
N GLU A 48 1.01 9.96 2.33
CA GLU A 48 1.25 11.15 3.15
C GLU A 48 2.45 11.95 2.63
N ALA A 49 3.54 11.27 2.29
CA ALA A 49 4.71 11.89 1.68
C ALA A 49 4.39 12.55 0.32
N ALA A 50 3.51 11.95 -0.48
CA ALA A 50 3.06 12.54 -1.74
C ALA A 50 2.16 13.77 -1.51
N LEU A 51 1.30 13.77 -0.48
CA LEU A 51 0.50 14.93 -0.09
C LEU A 51 1.38 16.08 0.42
N GLU A 52 2.37 15.80 1.26
CA GLU A 52 3.33 16.80 1.73
C GLU A 52 4.10 17.42 0.55
N LYS A 53 4.55 16.60 -0.41
CA LYS A 53 5.19 17.10 -1.64
C LYS A 53 4.24 17.96 -2.48
N ALA A 54 2.96 17.61 -2.57
CA ALA A 54 1.96 18.41 -3.27
C ALA A 54 1.76 19.78 -2.60
N GLU A 55 1.71 19.80 -1.26
CA GLU A 55 1.66 21.02 -0.46
C GLU A 55 2.90 21.91 -0.68
N VAL A 56 4.10 21.32 -0.68
CA VAL A 56 5.35 22.04 -0.98
C VAL A 56 5.32 22.60 -2.40
N ALA A 57 4.90 21.80 -3.39
CA ALA A 57 4.78 22.23 -4.78
C ALA A 57 3.77 23.38 -4.96
N SER A 58 2.72 23.45 -4.13
CA SER A 58 1.74 24.54 -4.17
C SER A 58 2.28 25.88 -3.62
N LYS A 59 3.22 25.82 -2.67
CA LYS A 59 3.83 26.98 -2.00
C LYS A 59 5.12 27.44 -2.69
N GLU A 60 5.69 26.59 -3.54
CA GLU A 60 6.92 26.82 -4.27
C GLU A 60 6.73 27.87 -5.39
N LYS A 61 7.67 28.82 -5.46
CA LYS A 61 7.64 29.92 -6.44
C LYS A 61 8.43 29.60 -7.69
N ASN A 62 9.42 28.70 -7.58
CA ASN A 62 10.25 28.32 -8.71
C ASN A 62 9.53 27.30 -9.59
N ARG A 63 9.15 27.72 -10.80
CA ARG A 63 8.46 26.86 -11.78
C ARG A 63 9.23 25.56 -12.09
N ALA A 64 10.55 25.60 -12.15
CA ALA A 64 11.35 24.39 -12.41
C ALA A 64 11.29 23.41 -11.21
N SER A 65 11.32 23.93 -9.98
CA SER A 65 11.14 23.14 -8.75
C SER A 65 9.74 22.52 -8.69
N VAL A 66 8.69 23.30 -8.98
CA VAL A 66 7.30 22.82 -9.06
C VAL A 66 7.15 21.68 -10.08
N VAL A 67 7.76 21.80 -11.26
CA VAL A 67 7.69 20.75 -12.30
C VAL A 67 8.41 19.48 -11.85
N ALA A 68 9.56 19.60 -11.19
CA ALA A 68 10.30 18.46 -10.67
C ALA A 68 9.52 17.72 -9.57
N LEU A 69 8.99 18.46 -8.58
CA LEU A 69 8.17 17.91 -7.51
C LEU A 69 6.92 17.21 -8.06
N ASN A 70 6.21 17.83 -9.00
CA ASN A 70 5.05 17.22 -9.64
C ASN A 70 5.40 15.95 -10.45
N ALA A 71 6.58 15.90 -11.08
CA ALA A 71 7.04 14.69 -11.74
C ALA A 71 7.33 13.56 -10.74
N GLU A 72 7.85 13.87 -9.56
CA GLU A 72 8.01 12.90 -8.48
C GLU A 72 6.67 12.41 -7.93
N ILE A 73 5.71 13.30 -7.70
CA ILE A 73 4.36 12.93 -7.24
C ILE A 73 3.72 11.95 -8.24
N ARG A 74 3.85 12.20 -9.55
CA ARG A 74 3.38 11.27 -10.59
C ARG A 74 4.02 9.88 -10.50
N ARG A 75 5.34 9.81 -10.25
CA ARG A 75 6.06 8.53 -10.09
C ARG A 75 5.59 7.80 -8.83
N THR A 76 5.41 8.53 -7.72
CA THR A 76 4.92 7.94 -6.46
C THR A 76 3.49 7.44 -6.62
N LYS A 77 2.58 8.21 -7.25
CA LYS A 77 1.22 7.76 -7.58
C LYS A 77 1.21 6.47 -8.41
N ALA A 78 2.02 6.37 -9.45
CA ALA A 78 2.09 5.17 -10.28
C ALA A 78 2.53 3.95 -9.46
N ARG A 79 3.58 4.10 -8.64
CA ARG A 79 4.03 3.05 -7.71
C ARG A 79 2.96 2.65 -6.70
N LEU A 80 2.26 3.61 -6.12
CA LEU A 80 1.17 3.36 -5.16
C LEU A 80 0.04 2.55 -5.81
N LEU A 81 -0.33 2.86 -7.06
CA LEU A 81 -1.34 2.10 -7.80
C LEU A 81 -0.89 0.66 -8.11
N GLU A 82 0.41 0.40 -8.29
CA GLU A 82 0.96 -0.96 -8.46
C GLU A 82 0.88 -1.81 -7.18
N GLU A 83 0.85 -1.19 -6.00
CA GLU A 83 0.75 -1.89 -4.71
C GLU A 83 -0.72 -2.20 -4.30
N VAL A 84 -1.70 -1.46 -4.84
CA VAL A 84 -3.13 -1.67 -4.53
C VAL A 84 -3.59 -3.11 -4.84
N PRO A 85 -3.27 -3.73 -5.99
CA PRO A 85 -3.65 -5.12 -6.25
C PRO A 85 -3.05 -6.10 -5.25
N LYS A 86 -1.85 -5.83 -4.70
CA LYS A 86 -1.25 -6.68 -3.66
C LYS A 86 -2.00 -6.55 -2.34
N LEU A 87 -2.41 -5.34 -1.98
CA LEU A 87 -3.28 -5.10 -0.83
C LEU A 87 -4.66 -5.74 -0.98
N GLN A 88 -5.26 -5.72 -2.18
CA GLN A 88 -6.52 -6.41 -2.45
C GLN A 88 -6.41 -7.91 -2.18
N LYS A 89 -5.33 -8.54 -2.64
CA LYS A 89 -5.08 -9.97 -2.38
C LYS A 89 -4.94 -10.27 -0.89
N LEU A 90 -4.20 -9.44 -0.17
CA LEU A 90 -3.99 -9.60 1.27
C LEU A 90 -5.26 -9.33 2.08
N ALA A 91 -6.11 -8.40 1.62
CA ALA A 91 -7.41 -8.11 2.22
C ALA A 91 -8.42 -9.25 1.99
N LEU A 92 -8.39 -9.92 0.83
CA LEU A 92 -9.26 -11.06 0.53
C LEU A 92 -8.83 -12.35 1.22
N ARG A 93 -7.57 -12.46 1.65
CA ARG A 93 -7.05 -13.63 2.35
C ARG A 93 -7.59 -13.67 3.78
N LYS A 94 -8.57 -14.54 4.02
CA LYS A 94 -9.16 -14.73 5.35
C LYS A 94 -8.13 -15.31 6.34
N VAL A 95 -7.58 -14.46 7.20
CA VAL A 95 -6.64 -14.88 8.25
C VAL A 95 -7.41 -15.55 9.39
N LYS A 96 -6.95 -16.73 9.85
CA LYS A 96 -7.57 -17.47 10.95
C LYS A 96 -7.47 -16.64 12.24
N GLY A 97 -8.60 -16.11 12.69
CA GLY A 97 -8.68 -15.28 13.89
C GLY A 97 -9.13 -13.85 13.63
N LEU A 98 -9.12 -13.33 12.40
CA LEU A 98 -9.61 -11.98 12.14
C LEU A 98 -11.15 -11.92 12.30
N PRO A 99 -11.72 -10.99 13.08
CA PRO A 99 -13.16 -10.82 13.16
C PRO A 99 -13.72 -10.38 11.80
N THR A 100 -14.96 -10.77 11.51
CA THR A 100 -15.61 -10.50 10.21
C THR A 100 -15.74 -9.00 9.92
N GLU A 101 -15.87 -8.20 10.98
CA GLU A 101 -15.93 -6.73 10.90
C GLU A 101 -14.60 -6.12 10.43
N GLU A 102 -13.47 -6.53 11.00
CA GLU A 102 -12.14 -6.07 10.55
C GLU A 102 -11.80 -6.54 9.14
N PHE A 103 -12.27 -7.73 8.74
CA PHE A 103 -12.10 -8.20 7.37
C PHE A 103 -12.85 -7.33 6.35
N ALA A 104 -14.10 -6.94 6.67
CA ALA A 104 -14.86 -6.01 5.84
C ALA A 104 -14.19 -4.64 5.77
N ALA A 105 -13.75 -4.11 6.91
CA ALA A 105 -13.04 -2.83 6.99
C ALA A 105 -11.77 -2.82 6.13
N ARG A 106 -10.99 -3.91 6.09
CA ARG A 106 -9.81 -4.03 5.21
C ARG A 106 -10.17 -3.93 3.74
N ASN A 107 -11.28 -4.53 3.32
CA ASN A 107 -11.73 -4.48 1.94
C ASN A 107 -12.14 -3.05 1.55
N ASP A 108 -12.94 -2.39 2.41
CA ASP A 108 -13.38 -1.02 2.21
C ASP A 108 -12.20 -0.03 2.12
N LEU A 109 -11.20 -0.19 2.99
CA LEU A 109 -9.98 0.62 2.98
C LEU A 109 -9.23 0.47 1.65
N VAL A 110 -9.10 -0.75 1.15
CA VAL A 110 -8.40 -0.99 -0.12
C VAL A 110 -9.23 -0.52 -1.32
N PHE A 111 -10.55 -0.62 -1.26
CA PHE A 111 -11.46 -0.13 -2.30
C PHE A 111 -11.35 1.39 -2.46
N ALA A 112 -11.17 2.14 -1.36
CA ALA A 112 -11.01 3.59 -1.39
C ALA A 112 -9.61 4.08 -1.81
N LEU A 113 -8.58 3.22 -1.81
CA LEU A 113 -7.20 3.62 -2.10
C LEU A 113 -6.99 4.22 -3.51
N PRO A 114 -7.51 3.65 -4.61
CA PRO A 114 -7.34 4.22 -5.95
C PRO A 114 -7.82 5.67 -6.06
N ASP A 115 -9.01 5.97 -5.53
CA ASP A 115 -9.59 7.30 -5.56
C ASP A 115 -8.76 8.29 -4.72
N ARG A 116 -8.30 7.83 -3.55
CA ARG A 116 -7.44 8.60 -2.64
C ARG A 116 -6.08 8.92 -3.28
N ILE A 117 -5.47 7.97 -3.99
CA ILE A 117 -4.21 8.17 -4.73
C ILE A 117 -4.41 9.14 -5.91
N GLN A 118 -5.51 9.01 -6.65
CA GLN A 118 -5.82 9.89 -7.77
C GLN A 118 -6.15 11.32 -7.34
N ALA A 119 -6.68 11.53 -6.13
CA ALA A 119 -7.01 12.84 -5.58
C ALA A 119 -5.78 13.70 -5.24
N ILE A 120 -4.58 13.12 -5.10
CA ILE A 120 -3.35 13.87 -4.79
C ILE A 120 -3.04 14.87 -5.93
N PRO A 121 -2.80 16.17 -5.66
CA PRO A 121 -2.43 17.12 -6.72
C PRO A 121 -1.04 16.82 -7.29
N ASP A 122 -0.92 16.61 -8.60
CA ASP A 122 0.35 16.26 -9.26
C ASP A 122 0.71 17.18 -10.45
N GLY A 123 0.06 18.35 -10.50
CA GLY A 123 0.27 19.37 -11.53
C GLY A 123 -0.19 18.98 -12.93
N THR A 124 -0.82 17.81 -13.12
CA THR A 124 -1.55 17.52 -14.36
C THR A 124 -2.90 18.23 -14.31
N PRO A 125 -3.36 18.83 -15.42
CA PRO A 125 -4.75 19.26 -15.49
C PRO A 125 -5.61 18.03 -15.21
N ALA A 126 -6.55 18.14 -14.27
CA ALA A 126 -7.44 17.04 -13.95
C ALA A 126 -8.01 16.50 -15.25
N ALA A 127 -7.69 15.24 -15.59
CA ALA A 127 -8.50 14.51 -16.55
C ALA A 127 -9.95 14.66 -16.07
N PRO A 128 -10.90 15.02 -16.93
CA PRO A 128 -12.25 15.38 -16.52
C PRO A 128 -12.80 14.21 -15.71
N LYS A 129 -12.85 14.38 -14.38
CA LYS A 129 -13.40 13.39 -13.50
C LYS A 129 -14.89 13.33 -13.82
N LYS A 130 -15.31 12.22 -14.42
CA LYS A 130 -16.70 11.75 -14.40
C LYS A 130 -17.05 11.45 -12.94
N THR A 131 -17.35 12.49 -12.17
CA THR A 131 -17.93 12.39 -10.82
C THR A 131 -19.12 13.34 -10.79
N GLY A 132 -20.29 12.76 -10.99
CA GLY A 132 -21.56 13.41 -10.72
C GLY A 132 -21.71 13.63 -9.21
N GLY A 133 -22.06 14.84 -8.82
CA GLY A 133 -22.28 15.22 -7.43
C GLY A 133 -22.95 16.58 -7.34
N TRP A 134 -24.27 16.56 -7.25
CA TRP A 134 -25.15 17.67 -6.89
C TRP A 134 -24.67 18.41 -5.64
N THR A 135 -24.57 19.75 -5.71
CA THR A 135 -24.91 20.61 -4.56
C THR A 135 -25.56 21.92 -5.01
N ALA A 136 -26.86 22.01 -4.69
CA ALA A 136 -27.67 23.14 -4.25
C ALA A 136 -27.64 24.48 -5.02
N SER A 137 -28.72 24.69 -5.78
CA SER A 137 -29.31 26.02 -5.99
C SER A 137 -30.11 26.40 -4.74
N ALA A 138 -29.81 27.55 -4.12
CA ALA A 138 -30.71 28.18 -3.16
C ALA A 138 -30.47 29.70 -3.08
N SER A 139 -31.45 30.47 -3.57
CA SER A 139 -32.13 31.52 -2.81
C SER A 139 -33.09 32.28 -3.74
N ARG A 140 -34.40 31.99 -3.63
CA ARG A 140 -35.47 32.82 -4.18
C ARG A 140 -36.16 33.48 -2.99
N THR A 141 -36.00 34.79 -2.85
CA THR A 141 -36.80 35.57 -1.91
C THR A 141 -38.19 35.83 -2.49
N GLU A 142 -39.18 35.39 -1.71
CA GLU A 142 -40.50 35.99 -1.46
C GLU A 142 -41.37 36.42 -2.65
N ILE A 143 -42.45 35.66 -2.88
CA ILE A 143 -43.67 36.16 -3.53
C ILE A 143 -44.82 35.99 -2.53
N LYS A 144 -45.32 37.12 -2.04
CA LYS A 144 -46.52 37.26 -1.18
C LYS A 144 -47.77 37.00 -2.03
N PHE A 145 -48.64 36.11 -1.57
CA PHE A 145 -49.99 35.96 -2.12
C PHE A 145 -50.98 36.65 -1.19
N ASP A 146 -51.55 37.75 -1.66
CA ASP A 146 -52.86 38.23 -1.20
C ASP A 146 -53.84 37.96 -2.34
N SER A 147 -54.81 37.09 -2.09
CA SER A 147 -55.81 36.66 -3.06
C SER A 147 -57.19 36.95 -2.49
N GLU A 148 -57.88 37.95 -3.04
CA GLU A 148 -59.34 38.01 -3.08
C GLU A 148 -59.78 38.74 -4.35
N GLY A 149 -60.41 38.01 -5.28
CA GLY A 149 -60.92 38.59 -6.52
C GLY A 149 -61.27 37.56 -7.56
N ARG A 150 -62.55 37.14 -7.54
CA ARG A 150 -63.36 36.48 -8.58
C ARG A 150 -62.66 36.07 -9.89
N PHE A 151 -62.78 34.77 -10.19
CA PHE A 151 -62.54 34.18 -11.50
C PHE A 151 -63.45 34.80 -12.56
N ASP A 152 -62.85 35.52 -13.51
CA ASP A 152 -63.42 35.74 -14.84
C ASP A 152 -62.49 35.12 -15.89
N ASP A 153 -63.11 34.30 -16.74
CA ASP A 153 -62.53 33.35 -17.70
C ASP A 153 -62.10 34.07 -19.01
N GLU A 154 -61.44 35.22 -18.89
CA GLU A 154 -61.05 36.08 -20.02
C GLU A 154 -59.53 36.38 -20.07
N TYR A 155 -58.71 35.62 -19.32
CA TYR A 155 -57.28 35.91 -19.12
C TYR A 155 -56.32 35.32 -20.16
N PHE A 156 -56.81 34.58 -21.17
CA PHE A 156 -55.97 34.05 -22.24
C PHE A 156 -55.96 34.97 -23.47
N GLN A 157 -55.54 36.23 -23.28
CA GLN A 157 -54.88 36.93 -24.38
C GLN A 157 -53.48 36.36 -24.52
N GLN A 158 -53.31 35.51 -25.53
CA GLN A 158 -52.02 35.01 -25.99
C GLN A 158 -51.19 36.20 -26.52
N THR A 159 -50.52 36.91 -25.62
CA THR A 159 -49.53 37.93 -25.97
C THR A 159 -48.25 37.28 -26.49
N GLU A 160 -47.58 37.93 -27.46
CA GLU A 160 -46.33 37.44 -28.08
C GLU A 160 -45.20 37.12 -27.07
N GLU A 161 -45.27 37.64 -25.84
CA GLU A 161 -44.34 37.29 -24.76
C GLU A 161 -44.56 35.89 -24.19
N SER A 162 -45.80 35.39 -24.17
CA SER A 162 -46.15 34.05 -23.66
C SER A 162 -45.67 32.93 -24.60
N SER A 163 -45.74 33.15 -25.92
CA SER A 163 -45.22 32.20 -26.90
C SER A 163 -43.69 32.07 -26.84
N ARG A 164 -42.97 33.18 -26.56
CA ARG A 164 -41.51 33.16 -26.35
C ARG A 164 -41.11 32.37 -25.10
N PHE A 165 -41.85 32.49 -24.01
CA PHE A 165 -41.57 31.73 -22.78
C PHE A 165 -41.82 30.23 -22.97
N ARG A 166 -42.88 29.86 -23.71
CA ARG A 166 -43.18 28.46 -24.04
C ARG A 166 -42.10 27.86 -24.95
N GLN A 167 -41.63 28.62 -25.93
CA GLN A 167 -40.55 28.19 -26.83
C GLN A 167 -39.21 28.06 -26.10
N GLU A 168 -38.92 28.95 -25.14
CA GLU A 168 -37.73 28.85 -24.29
C GLU A 168 -37.81 27.65 -23.34
N TYR A 169 -38.99 27.36 -22.78
CA TYR A 169 -39.22 26.16 -21.97
C TYR A 169 -39.03 24.87 -22.77
N GLU A 170 -39.58 24.80 -23.98
CA GLU A 170 -39.41 23.65 -24.88
C GLU A 170 -37.94 23.46 -25.27
N MET A 171 -37.21 24.55 -25.54
CA MET A 171 -35.79 24.49 -25.86
C MET A 171 -34.92 24.06 -24.66
N ARG A 172 -35.31 24.42 -23.43
CA ARG A 172 -34.66 23.92 -22.20
C ARG A 172 -34.94 22.44 -21.96
N LYS A 173 -36.15 21.97 -22.26
CA LYS A 173 -36.51 20.56 -22.16
C LYS A 173 -35.72 19.69 -23.15
N ILE A 174 -35.64 20.12 -24.42
CA ILE A 174 -34.85 19.42 -25.44
C ILE A 174 -33.36 19.33 -25.05
N LYS A 175 -32.80 20.38 -24.45
CA LYS A 175 -31.41 20.35 -23.93
C LYS A 175 -31.23 19.41 -22.74
N GLN A 176 -32.24 19.25 -21.89
CA GLN A 176 -32.19 18.29 -20.78
C GLN A 176 -32.29 16.85 -21.26
N ASP A 177 -33.17 16.57 -22.24
CA ASP A 177 -33.30 15.24 -22.83
C ASP A 177 -31.99 14.80 -23.53
N GLN A 178 -31.33 15.72 -24.25
CA GLN A 178 -29.99 15.47 -24.81
C GLN A 178 -28.92 15.19 -23.73
N GLY A 179 -29.04 15.82 -22.55
CA GLY A 179 -28.18 15.53 -21.41
C GLY A 179 -28.44 14.15 -20.81
N LEU A 180 -29.70 13.72 -20.76
CA LEU A 180 -30.08 12.39 -20.27
C LEU A 180 -29.60 11.27 -21.20
N ASP A 181 -29.67 11.47 -22.52
CA ASP A 181 -29.16 10.49 -23.50
C ASP A 181 -27.65 10.27 -23.35
N MET A 182 -26.88 11.35 -23.18
CA MET A 182 -25.43 11.28 -22.94
C MET A 182 -25.09 10.61 -21.61
N ILE A 183 -25.94 10.77 -20.58
CA ILE A 183 -25.79 10.07 -19.29
C ILE A 183 -26.08 8.57 -19.48
N SER A 184 -27.12 8.21 -20.24
CA SER A 184 -27.47 6.81 -20.51
C SER A 184 -26.34 6.08 -21.24
N GLU A 185 -25.75 6.72 -22.25
CA GLU A 185 -24.60 6.19 -22.98
C GLU A 185 -23.36 6.08 -22.08
N GLY A 186 -23.13 7.09 -21.23
CA GLY A 186 -22.09 7.05 -20.20
C GLY A 186 -22.27 5.90 -19.20
N LEU A 187 -23.51 5.57 -18.83
CA LEU A 187 -23.82 4.47 -17.92
C LEU A 187 -23.61 3.10 -18.58
N ASP A 188 -24.00 2.96 -19.85
CA ASP A 188 -23.78 1.72 -20.61
C ASP A 188 -22.28 1.45 -20.83
N THR A 189 -21.48 2.49 -21.12
CA THR A 189 -20.01 2.33 -21.20
C THR A 189 -19.39 1.91 -19.86
N LEU A 190 -19.90 2.42 -18.73
CA LEU A 190 -19.43 2.04 -17.41
C LEU A 190 -19.81 0.60 -17.05
N LYS A 191 -21.03 0.17 -17.42
CA LYS A 191 -21.51 -1.20 -17.24
C LYS A 191 -20.65 -2.21 -18.01
N ASN A 192 -20.27 -1.86 -19.24
CA ASN A 192 -19.42 -2.71 -20.06
C ASN A 192 -17.99 -2.81 -19.47
N MET A 193 -17.40 -1.71 -19.00
CA MET A 193 -16.10 -1.76 -18.30
C MET A 193 -16.14 -2.55 -16.99
N ALA A 194 -17.21 -2.43 -16.20
CA ALA A 194 -17.37 -3.19 -14.98
C ALA A 194 -17.51 -4.70 -15.26
N SER A 195 -18.18 -5.06 -16.35
CA SER A 195 -18.28 -6.44 -16.82
C SER A 195 -16.93 -6.97 -17.30
N ASP A 196 -16.20 -6.20 -18.10
CA ASP A 196 -14.86 -6.57 -18.60
C ASP A 196 -13.85 -6.72 -17.45
N MET A 197 -13.92 -5.85 -16.44
CA MET A 197 -13.11 -5.97 -15.22
C MET A 197 -13.44 -7.22 -14.41
N ASN A 198 -14.72 -7.60 -14.33
CA ASN A 198 -15.12 -8.81 -13.61
C ASN A 198 -14.67 -10.08 -14.36
N GLU A 199 -14.72 -10.09 -15.69
CA GLU A 199 -14.26 -11.23 -16.50
C GLU A 199 -12.73 -11.35 -16.54
N GLU A 200 -11.99 -10.23 -16.51
CA GLU A 200 -10.53 -10.22 -16.40
C GLU A 200 -10.04 -10.61 -14.98
N LEU A 201 -10.84 -10.31 -13.94
CA LEU A 201 -10.60 -10.77 -12.57
C LEU A 201 -10.75 -12.30 -12.47
N ASP A 202 -11.76 -12.87 -13.12
CA ASP A 202 -11.93 -14.33 -13.23
C ASP A 202 -10.84 -14.99 -14.10
N ARG A 203 -10.32 -14.29 -15.12
CA ARG A 203 -9.16 -14.74 -15.94
C ARG A 203 -7.79 -14.61 -15.26
N GLN A 204 -7.66 -13.82 -14.19
CA GLN A 204 -6.38 -13.64 -13.49
C GLN A 204 -6.07 -14.69 -12.41
N VAL A 205 -7.01 -15.57 -12.06
CA VAL A 205 -6.77 -16.67 -11.09
C VAL A 205 -5.60 -17.60 -11.49
N PRO A 206 -5.42 -18.06 -12.75
CA PRO A 206 -4.33 -18.97 -13.11
C PRO A 206 -2.96 -18.31 -13.34
N LEU A 207 -2.84 -16.97 -13.39
CA LEU A 207 -1.55 -16.28 -13.59
C LEU A 207 -0.85 -15.90 -12.27
N MET A 208 -1.54 -16.04 -11.13
CA MET A 208 -1.01 -15.74 -9.80
C MET A 208 -0.10 -16.86 -9.26
N ASP A 209 -0.45 -18.12 -9.54
CA ASP A 209 0.36 -19.28 -9.16
C ASP A 209 1.74 -19.25 -9.83
N GLU A 210 1.85 -18.68 -11.03
CA GLU A 210 3.13 -18.56 -11.74
C GLU A 210 4.05 -17.48 -11.13
N ILE A 211 3.49 -16.46 -10.48
CA ILE A 211 4.26 -15.41 -9.82
C ILE A 211 4.77 -15.90 -8.46
N ASP A 212 3.92 -16.50 -7.64
CA ASP A 212 4.32 -17.05 -6.34
C ASP A 212 5.36 -18.16 -6.52
N THR A 213 5.20 -19.04 -7.52
CA THR A 213 6.21 -20.07 -7.82
C THR A 213 7.54 -19.50 -8.31
N LYS A 214 7.54 -18.41 -9.09
CA LYS A 214 8.78 -17.73 -9.50
C LYS A 214 9.47 -17.02 -8.34
N VAL A 215 8.71 -16.42 -7.42
CA VAL A 215 9.25 -15.77 -6.21
C VAL A 215 9.84 -16.80 -5.25
N ASP A 216 9.13 -17.89 -4.97
CA ASP A 216 9.62 -18.98 -4.11
C ASP A 216 10.87 -19.64 -4.68
N LYS A 217 10.91 -19.83 -6.01
CA LYS A 217 12.09 -20.37 -6.70
C LYS A 217 13.29 -19.43 -6.59
N ALA A 218 13.10 -18.13 -6.79
CA ALA A 218 14.18 -17.14 -6.64
C ALA A 218 14.70 -17.06 -5.20
N ALA A 219 13.81 -17.13 -4.20
CA ALA A 219 14.20 -17.17 -2.78
C ALA A 219 14.96 -18.45 -2.43
N ALA A 220 14.54 -19.61 -2.96
CA ALA A 220 15.23 -20.88 -2.79
C ALA A 220 16.63 -20.86 -3.41
N ASP A 221 16.77 -20.28 -4.62
CA ASP A 221 18.07 -20.14 -5.29
C ASP A 221 19.01 -19.19 -4.53
N LEU A 222 18.51 -18.09 -3.98
CA LEU A 222 19.29 -17.19 -3.11
C LEU A 222 19.73 -17.85 -1.79
N LYS A 223 18.88 -18.71 -1.21
CA LYS A 223 19.22 -19.47 0.00
C LYS A 223 20.29 -20.53 -0.29
N ASN A 224 20.12 -21.28 -1.39
CA ASN A 224 21.06 -22.31 -1.81
C ASN A 224 22.43 -21.74 -2.18
N THR A 225 22.48 -20.59 -2.85
CA THR A 225 23.74 -19.91 -3.17
C THR A 225 24.47 -19.41 -1.92
N ASN A 226 23.75 -18.88 -0.92
CA ASN A 226 24.34 -18.51 0.37
C ASN A 226 24.93 -19.72 1.13
N VAL A 227 24.24 -20.87 1.11
CA VAL A 227 24.75 -22.10 1.72
C VAL A 227 26.02 -22.57 1.02
N ARG A 228 26.03 -22.60 -0.32
CA ARG A 228 27.23 -22.97 -1.11
C ARG A 228 28.41 -22.04 -0.85
N LEU A 229 28.18 -20.73 -0.74
CA LEU A 229 29.21 -19.76 -0.40
C LEU A 229 29.77 -20.02 1.01
N ARG A 230 28.91 -20.29 1.99
CA ARG A 230 29.33 -20.60 3.37
C ARG A 230 30.14 -21.90 3.44
N ASP A 231 29.73 -22.93 2.71
CA ASP A 231 30.47 -24.20 2.62
C ASP A 231 31.83 -24.01 1.96
N THR A 232 31.90 -23.21 0.88
CA THR A 232 33.15 -22.90 0.19
C THR A 232 34.11 -22.14 1.11
N VAL A 233 33.61 -21.16 1.87
CA VAL A 233 34.40 -20.41 2.87
C VAL A 233 34.91 -21.33 3.99
N ASN A 234 34.07 -22.23 4.49
CA ASN A 234 34.47 -23.20 5.51
C ASN A 234 35.54 -24.17 4.98
N GLN A 235 35.41 -24.62 3.74
CA GLN A 235 36.38 -25.51 3.10
C GLN A 235 37.73 -24.83 2.89
N LEU A 236 37.75 -23.56 2.46
CA LEU A 236 38.97 -22.74 2.36
C LEU A 236 39.63 -22.47 3.72
N ARG A 237 38.83 -22.30 4.77
CA ARG A 237 39.36 -22.17 6.15
C ARG A 237 40.00 -23.48 6.62
N SER A 238 39.39 -24.61 6.29
CA SER A 238 39.91 -25.94 6.63
C SER A 238 41.21 -26.26 5.89
N SER A 239 41.32 -25.92 4.59
CA SER A 239 42.54 -26.17 3.81
C SER A 239 43.73 -25.33 4.29
N ARG A 240 43.48 -24.08 4.71
CA ARG A 240 44.51 -23.23 5.31
C ARG A 240 45.03 -23.81 6.63
N ASN A 241 44.13 -24.30 7.49
CA ASN A 241 44.53 -24.92 8.75
C ASN A 241 45.34 -26.20 8.49
N PHE A 242 44.93 -27.03 7.54
CA PHE A 242 45.67 -28.24 7.15
C PHE A 242 47.09 -27.93 6.63
N CYS A 243 47.25 -26.88 5.83
CA CYS A 243 48.56 -26.44 5.35
C CYS A 243 49.46 -25.97 6.51
N ILE A 244 48.90 -25.22 7.46
CA ILE A 244 49.61 -24.76 8.66
C ILE A 244 50.08 -25.96 9.51
N ASP A 245 49.23 -26.97 9.68
CA ASP A 245 49.57 -28.17 10.47
C ASP A 245 50.72 -28.96 9.84
N ILE A 246 50.74 -29.14 8.52
CA ILE A 246 51.84 -29.80 7.81
C ILE A 246 53.16 -29.05 7.97
N VAL A 247 53.14 -27.73 7.82
CA VAL A 247 54.36 -26.90 7.97
C VAL A 247 54.90 -26.98 9.39
N LEU A 248 54.04 -26.91 10.40
CA LEU A 248 54.43 -27.05 11.81
C LEU A 248 55.06 -28.44 12.09
N LEU A 249 54.50 -29.51 11.52
CA LEU A 249 55.03 -30.86 11.67
C LEU A 249 56.45 -30.96 11.08
N CYS A 250 56.68 -30.41 9.88
CA CYS A 250 58.01 -30.37 9.26
C CYS A 250 59.04 -29.63 10.12
N ILE A 251 58.66 -28.51 10.75
CA ILE A 251 59.55 -27.75 11.63
C ILE A 251 59.91 -28.59 12.87
N ILE A 252 58.94 -29.24 13.51
CA ILE A 252 59.17 -30.09 14.68
C ILE A 252 60.12 -31.25 14.33
N LEU A 253 59.92 -31.91 13.18
CA LEU A 253 60.80 -32.98 12.72
C LEU A 253 62.23 -32.48 12.45
N GLY A 254 62.37 -31.29 11.85
CA GLY A 254 63.68 -30.68 11.63
C GLY A 254 64.43 -30.42 12.94
N ILE A 255 63.74 -29.90 13.96
CA ILE A 255 64.32 -29.69 15.29
C ILE A 255 64.68 -31.03 15.94
N ALA A 256 63.82 -32.04 15.87
CA ALA A 256 64.08 -33.36 16.43
C ALA A 256 65.29 -34.05 15.76
N ALA A 257 65.40 -33.96 14.43
CA ALA A 257 66.54 -34.50 13.70
C ALA A 257 67.85 -33.76 14.01
N TYR A 258 67.78 -32.43 14.18
CA TYR A 258 68.92 -31.63 14.62
C TYR A 258 69.39 -32.06 16.02
N LEU A 259 68.46 -32.17 16.97
CA LEU A 259 68.76 -32.62 18.34
C LEU A 259 69.32 -34.04 18.37
N TYR A 260 68.75 -34.94 17.57
CA TYR A 260 69.26 -36.31 17.44
C TYR A 260 70.70 -36.32 16.92
N ASN A 261 70.99 -35.58 15.85
CA ASN A 261 72.35 -35.52 15.28
C ASN A 261 73.36 -34.86 16.25
N THR A 262 72.95 -33.81 16.98
CA THR A 262 73.82 -33.22 18.02
C THR A 262 74.08 -34.20 19.17
N PHE A 263 73.09 -34.99 19.56
CA PHE A 263 73.23 -35.97 20.63
C PHE A 263 74.07 -37.17 20.18
N ASP A 264 73.87 -37.66 18.95
CA ASP A 264 74.66 -38.75 18.36
C ASP A 264 76.13 -38.36 18.18
N ALA A 265 76.40 -37.13 17.71
CA ALA A 265 77.76 -36.60 17.61
C ALA A 265 78.48 -36.45 18.97
N GLU A 266 77.72 -36.23 20.06
CA GLU A 266 78.26 -36.17 21.42
C GLU A 266 78.57 -37.58 21.97
N TYR A 267 77.85 -38.63 21.54
CA TYR A 267 78.16 -40.02 21.89
C TYR A 267 79.36 -40.59 21.12
N ASP A 268 79.50 -40.28 19.82
CA ASP A 268 80.65 -40.70 19.01
C ASP A 268 81.97 -40.02 19.43
N GLY A 269 81.90 -38.83 20.03
CA GLY A 269 83.05 -38.10 20.57
C GLY A 269 83.60 -38.63 21.91
N VAL A 270 82.88 -39.54 22.58
CA VAL A 270 83.26 -40.12 23.90
C VAL A 270 83.86 -41.53 23.76
N LEU A 271 83.80 -42.14 22.57
CA LEU A 271 84.28 -43.50 22.28
C LEU A 271 85.65 -43.57 21.57
N PHE A 272 86.41 -42.46 21.52
CA PHE A 272 87.81 -42.42 21.10
C PHE A 272 88.74 -41.92 22.22
#